data_AF-A0A2V6VYZ6-F1
#
_entry.id   AF-A0A2V6VYZ6-F1
#
_cell.length_a   1.000
_cell.length_b   1.000
_cell.length_c   1.000
_cell.angle_alpha   90.00
_cell.angle_beta   90.00
_cell.angle_gamma   90.00
#
_symmetry.space_group_name_H-M   'P 1'
#
loop_
_entity.id
_entity.type
_entity.pdbx_description
1 polymer ?
#
loop_
_entity_poly.entity_id
_entity_poly.type
_entity_poly.pdbx_seq_one_letter_code
_entity_poly.pdbx_strand_id
1 'polypeptide(L)'
;MATRRGVHPAVHHSGLREARRRAASAVTIPRNVDNAVLEIAGREVKLTNLRKVFWADLGVTKADLLQYYADVTPVLLPHVRDRAMVMRRYPNGATGEAFFMKRAPSPRPDWIEICEIEHDSGNVIGFPIVQDVASLLWLVNLGCIDLNQWYARCDDVDRPDYLHFDLDPGTATFTQVLETALIVHEALRGLGMPDYVKTTGSKGLHVYVPIVRGPTQKDVWTAAKTIALQLARAHPRLMTAEYKVARRPASRVLLDYNQNAWGRTLASVYSVRPHPRACVSTPVTWDEVTRGVAIEDFRIDNVRERITRLGDLWAPVAHDRGRRFDFARLAS
;
A
#
# COMPACT_ATOMS: atom_id res chain seq x y z
N MET A 1 -22.52 4.92 31.80
CA MET A 1 -21.50 3.89 32.06
C MET A 1 -20.56 3.83 30.86
N ALA A 2 -19.35 4.34 31.02
CA ALA A 2 -18.40 4.59 29.94
C ALA A 2 -17.55 3.35 29.63
N THR A 3 -17.66 2.81 28.43
CA THR A 3 -16.70 1.82 27.90
C THR A 3 -15.66 2.53 27.04
N ARG A 4 -14.59 3.02 27.67
CA ARG A 4 -13.33 3.31 26.96
C ARG A 4 -12.68 1.98 26.57
N ARG A 5 -13.04 1.43 25.40
CA ARG A 5 -12.15 0.51 24.67
C ARG A 5 -11.28 1.36 23.75
N GLY A 6 -10.14 1.82 24.26
CA GLY A 6 -9.28 2.80 23.59
C GLY A 6 -7.96 2.23 23.05
N VAL A 7 -7.82 0.90 23.05
CA VAL A 7 -6.63 0.19 22.56
C VAL A 7 -7.12 -1.09 21.88
N HIS A 8 -6.76 -1.29 20.62
CA HIS A 8 -6.86 -2.57 19.93
C HIS A 8 -5.45 -3.17 19.86
N PRO A 9 -4.94 -3.76 20.97
CA PRO A 9 -3.60 -4.32 20.96
C PRO A 9 -3.62 -5.56 20.08
N ALA A 10 -2.78 -5.57 19.04
CA ALA A 10 -2.45 -6.81 18.36
C ALA A 10 -1.28 -7.46 19.13
N VAL A 11 -1.40 -8.75 19.42
CA VAL A 11 -0.35 -9.49 20.12
C VAL A 11 0.73 -9.84 19.11
N HIS A 12 1.93 -9.29 19.31
CA HIS A 12 3.08 -9.55 18.47
C HIS A 12 3.97 -10.62 19.10
N HIS A 13 4.03 -11.81 18.50
CA HIS A 13 5.02 -12.82 18.88
C HIS A 13 6.37 -12.50 18.22
N SER A 14 7.20 -11.64 18.84
CA SER A 14 8.55 -11.35 18.32
C SER A 14 9.55 -12.39 18.80
N GLY A 15 9.89 -13.36 17.95
CA GLY A 15 11.14 -14.10 18.07
C GLY A 15 12.25 -13.36 17.31
N LEU A 16 13.32 -12.98 18.02
CA LEU A 16 14.66 -12.66 17.51
C LEU A 16 14.88 -11.26 16.88
N ARG A 17 15.31 -10.32 17.74
CA ARG A 17 15.81 -8.97 17.42
C ARG A 17 17.25 -8.92 16.91
N GLU A 18 17.90 -10.05 16.62
CA GLU A 18 19.37 -10.12 16.49
C GLU A 18 19.92 -10.41 15.08
N ALA A 19 19.07 -10.43 14.05
CA ALA A 19 19.50 -10.61 12.65
C ALA A 19 19.64 -9.28 11.87
N ARG A 20 20.14 -8.22 12.52
CA ARG A 20 20.34 -6.90 11.88
C ARG A 20 21.80 -6.69 11.46
N ARG A 21 21.98 -6.32 10.18
CA ARG A 21 23.22 -6.03 9.44
C ARG A 21 23.99 -7.25 8.91
N ARG A 22 23.42 -7.95 7.94
CA ARG A 22 24.18 -8.40 6.77
C ARG A 22 23.51 -7.82 5.55
N ALA A 23 24.27 -7.07 4.74
CA ALA A 23 23.82 -6.62 3.44
C ALA A 23 23.39 -7.87 2.66
N ALA A 24 22.10 -7.96 2.30
CA ALA A 24 21.63 -9.03 1.45
C ALA A 24 22.45 -8.93 0.15
N SER A 25 23.21 -9.96 -0.18
CA SER A 25 23.55 -10.22 -1.57
C SER A 25 22.27 -10.09 -2.39
N ALA A 26 22.33 -9.42 -3.54
CA ALA A 26 21.17 -9.23 -4.38
C ALA A 26 20.51 -10.59 -4.65
N VAL A 27 19.30 -10.79 -4.14
CA VAL A 27 18.58 -12.05 -4.29
C VAL A 27 18.24 -12.20 -5.76
N THR A 28 18.74 -13.28 -6.37
CA THR A 28 18.47 -13.60 -7.78
C THR A 28 17.50 -14.76 -7.86
N ILE A 29 16.37 -14.54 -8.52
CA ILE A 29 15.32 -15.53 -8.72
C ILE A 29 15.63 -16.29 -10.02
N PRO A 30 15.76 -17.63 -9.97
CA PRO A 30 16.05 -18.42 -11.16
C PRO A 30 14.86 -18.40 -12.12
N ARG A 31 15.14 -18.25 -13.42
CA ARG A 31 14.10 -18.11 -14.47
C ARG A 31 13.94 -19.35 -15.35
N ASN A 32 14.93 -20.25 -15.33
CA ASN A 32 14.98 -21.45 -16.18
C ASN A 32 14.45 -22.72 -15.49
N VAL A 33 14.03 -22.64 -14.23
CA VAL A 33 13.45 -23.75 -13.47
C VAL A 33 12.02 -23.43 -13.07
N ASP A 34 11.22 -24.46 -12.80
CA ASP A 34 9.85 -24.25 -12.35
C ASP A 34 9.71 -24.06 -10.84
N ASN A 35 10.61 -24.67 -10.06
CA ASN A 35 10.61 -24.60 -8.60
C ASN A 35 12.04 -24.42 -8.12
N ALA A 36 12.21 -23.67 -7.03
CA ALA A 36 13.51 -23.44 -6.40
C ALA A 36 13.37 -23.29 -4.89
N VAL A 37 14.42 -23.64 -4.15
CA VAL A 37 14.56 -23.31 -2.73
C VAL A 37 15.74 -22.36 -2.62
N LEU A 38 15.53 -21.17 -2.07
CA LEU A 38 16.57 -20.16 -1.88
C LEU A 38 16.86 -20.01 -0.39
N GLU A 39 18.13 -19.92 -0.02
CA GLU A 39 18.52 -19.51 1.32
C GLU A 39 18.64 -17.97 1.35
N ILE A 40 17.80 -17.31 2.14
CA ILE A 40 17.75 -15.85 2.26
C ILE A 40 17.86 -15.50 3.74
N ALA A 41 18.99 -14.90 4.12
CA ALA A 41 19.28 -14.52 5.51
C ALA A 41 19.06 -15.68 6.51
N GLY A 42 19.51 -16.88 6.16
CA GLY A 42 19.40 -18.09 7.01
C GLY A 42 18.01 -18.74 7.01
N ARG A 43 17.12 -18.38 6.07
CA ARG A 43 15.79 -18.96 5.92
C ARG A 43 15.65 -19.64 4.57
N GLU A 44 15.09 -20.84 4.54
CA GLU A 44 14.73 -21.52 3.31
C GLU A 44 13.39 -20.98 2.76
N VAL A 45 13.43 -20.39 1.58
CA VAL A 45 12.26 -19.87 0.86
C VAL A 45 11.97 -20.74 -0.35
N LYS A 46 10.92 -21.56 -0.26
CA LYS A 46 10.44 -22.39 -1.36
C LYS A 46 9.60 -21.55 -2.34
N LEU A 47 10.06 -21.45 -3.57
CA LEU A 47 9.40 -20.79 -4.70
C LEU A 47 8.90 -21.82 -5.71
N THR A 48 7.68 -21.61 -6.23
CA THR A 48 7.02 -22.59 -7.12
C THR A 48 6.37 -21.95 -8.33
N ASN A 49 6.18 -22.71 -9.40
CA ASN A 49 5.57 -22.27 -10.65
C ASN A 49 6.25 -21.01 -11.23
N LEU A 50 7.57 -20.94 -11.16
CA LEU A 50 8.37 -19.75 -11.50
C LEU A 50 8.18 -19.33 -12.97
N ARG A 51 8.01 -20.30 -13.87
CA ARG A 51 7.79 -20.05 -15.31
C ARG A 51 6.33 -19.72 -15.65
N LYS A 52 5.42 -19.73 -14.66
CA LYS A 52 4.01 -19.39 -14.90
C LYS A 52 3.91 -17.96 -15.38
N VAL A 53 3.31 -17.76 -16.54
CA VAL A 53 3.08 -16.44 -17.12
C VAL A 53 1.94 -15.74 -16.36
N PHE A 54 2.22 -14.57 -15.80
CA PHE A 54 1.25 -13.76 -15.07
C PHE A 54 0.63 -12.67 -15.96
N TRP A 55 1.39 -12.15 -16.93
CA TRP A 55 0.89 -11.27 -17.99
C TRP A 55 1.22 -11.87 -19.35
N ALA A 56 0.22 -12.51 -19.97
CA ALA A 56 0.39 -13.22 -21.24
C ALA A 56 0.93 -12.30 -22.34
N ASP A 57 0.30 -11.13 -22.52
CA ASP A 57 0.65 -10.17 -23.58
C ASP A 57 2.04 -9.55 -23.41
N LEU A 58 2.59 -9.57 -22.20
CA LEU A 58 3.92 -9.03 -21.88
C LEU A 58 4.99 -10.13 -21.76
N GLY A 59 4.59 -11.40 -21.73
CA GLY A 59 5.48 -12.52 -21.40
C GLY A 59 6.04 -12.48 -19.97
N VAL A 60 5.49 -11.64 -19.07
CA VAL A 60 6.01 -11.49 -17.70
C VAL A 60 5.57 -12.68 -16.86
N THR A 61 6.56 -13.37 -16.28
CA THR A 61 6.38 -14.56 -15.45
C THR A 61 6.30 -14.24 -13.97
N LYS A 62 5.92 -15.26 -13.18
CA LYS A 62 5.99 -15.20 -11.72
C LYS A 62 7.42 -14.99 -11.22
N ALA A 63 8.43 -15.55 -11.88
CA ALA A 63 9.83 -15.31 -11.55
C ALA A 63 10.22 -13.84 -11.73
N ASP A 64 9.73 -13.18 -12.78
CA ASP A 64 9.99 -11.75 -13.02
C ASP A 64 9.34 -10.87 -11.94
N LEU A 65 8.12 -11.22 -11.50
CA LEU A 65 7.46 -10.55 -10.39
C LEU A 65 8.22 -10.71 -9.07
N LEU A 66 8.66 -11.93 -8.76
CA LEU A 66 9.47 -12.21 -7.58
C LEU A 66 10.80 -11.44 -7.63
N GLN A 67 11.46 -11.39 -8.80
CA GLN A 67 12.70 -10.65 -8.97
C GLN A 67 12.47 -9.14 -8.76
N TYR A 68 11.42 -8.58 -9.35
CA TYR A 68 11.05 -7.18 -9.14
C TYR A 68 10.91 -6.87 -7.65
N TYR A 69 10.17 -7.69 -6.90
CA TYR A 69 9.98 -7.45 -5.47
C TYR A 69 11.28 -7.61 -4.67
N ALA A 70 12.12 -8.59 -5.00
CA ALA A 70 13.45 -8.71 -4.41
C ALA A 70 14.27 -7.43 -4.63
N ASP A 71 14.29 -6.90 -5.85
CA ASP A 71 15.06 -5.72 -6.24
C ASP A 71 14.59 -4.44 -5.52
N VAL A 72 13.28 -4.23 -5.42
CA VAL A 72 12.73 -3.02 -4.78
C VAL A 72 12.60 -3.13 -3.26
N THR A 73 12.87 -4.32 -2.67
CA THR A 73 12.72 -4.53 -1.22
C THR A 73 13.43 -3.46 -0.36
N PRO A 74 14.67 -3.02 -0.67
CA PRO A 74 15.36 -2.02 0.15
C PRO A 74 14.57 -0.71 0.35
N VAL A 75 13.84 -0.26 -0.67
CA VAL A 75 13.01 0.95 -0.61
C VAL A 75 11.56 0.67 -0.24
N LEU A 76 11.05 -0.53 -0.53
CA LEU A 76 9.67 -0.93 -0.23
C LEU A 76 9.47 -1.32 1.24
N LEU A 77 10.40 -2.10 1.80
CA LEU A 77 10.25 -2.72 3.11
C LEU A 77 9.91 -1.71 4.22
N PRO A 78 10.56 -0.52 4.32
CA PRO A 78 10.21 0.46 5.34
C PRO A 78 8.73 0.89 5.36
N HIS A 79 8.01 0.75 4.24
CA HIS A 79 6.60 1.16 4.12
C HIS A 79 5.60 0.07 4.53
N VAL A 80 5.98 -1.21 4.38
CA VAL A 80 5.08 -2.36 4.61
C VAL A 80 5.37 -3.11 5.91
N ARG A 81 6.55 -2.87 6.51
CA ARG A 81 6.99 -3.52 7.75
C ARG A 81 6.04 -3.30 8.91
N ASP A 82 5.91 -4.30 9.76
CA ASP A 82 5.11 -4.27 10.99
C ASP A 82 3.61 -4.02 10.75
N ARG A 83 3.10 -4.31 9.54
CA ARG A 83 1.69 -4.13 9.16
C ARG A 83 1.06 -5.45 8.74
N ALA A 84 -0.18 -5.67 9.17
CA ALA A 84 -0.98 -6.79 8.71
C ALA A 84 -1.18 -6.72 7.20
N MET A 85 -0.94 -7.82 6.50
CA MET A 85 -1.08 -7.90 5.05
C MET A 85 -2.35 -8.66 4.67
N VAL A 86 -3.24 -8.02 3.90
CA VAL A 86 -4.35 -8.72 3.23
C VAL A 86 -3.83 -9.32 1.94
N MET A 87 -3.92 -10.63 1.80
CA MET A 87 -3.49 -11.31 0.59
C MET A 87 -4.62 -11.25 -0.45
N ARG A 88 -4.39 -10.53 -1.55
CA ARG A 88 -5.19 -10.67 -2.77
C ARG A 88 -4.41 -11.56 -3.73
N ARG A 89 -4.88 -12.77 -3.94
CA ARG A 89 -4.15 -13.81 -4.67
C ARG A 89 -4.71 -13.93 -6.08
N TYR A 90 -3.81 -14.08 -7.05
CA TYR A 90 -4.08 -14.21 -8.48
C TYR A 90 -3.48 -15.54 -8.96
N PRO A 91 -4.11 -16.68 -8.63
CA PRO A 91 -3.55 -17.99 -8.97
C PRO A 91 -3.28 -18.14 -10.46
N ASN A 92 -4.10 -17.49 -11.30
CA ASN A 92 -4.09 -17.61 -12.76
C ASN A 92 -3.57 -16.35 -13.47
N GLY A 93 -2.75 -15.54 -12.79
CA GLY A 93 -2.16 -14.33 -13.37
C GLY A 93 -3.05 -13.10 -13.29
N ALA A 94 -2.55 -11.98 -13.82
CA ALA A 94 -3.11 -10.65 -13.62
C ALA A 94 -4.51 -10.43 -14.22
N THR A 95 -4.83 -11.14 -15.31
CA THR A 95 -6.15 -11.07 -15.96
C THR A 95 -7.15 -12.10 -15.42
N GLY A 96 -6.68 -13.04 -14.60
CA GLY A 96 -7.53 -14.08 -14.00
C GLY A 96 -8.30 -13.58 -12.77
N GLU A 97 -9.26 -14.39 -12.32
CA GLU A 97 -9.98 -14.12 -11.08
C GLU A 97 -9.04 -14.10 -9.87
N ALA A 98 -9.30 -13.14 -8.98
CA ALA A 98 -8.57 -12.98 -7.74
C ALA A 98 -9.49 -13.25 -6.55
N PHE A 99 -8.90 -13.71 -5.44
CA PHE A 99 -9.62 -13.84 -4.18
C PHE A 99 -8.84 -13.21 -3.03
N PHE A 100 -9.58 -12.75 -2.03
CA PHE A 100 -9.01 -12.18 -0.81
C PHE A 100 -8.86 -13.25 0.27
N MET A 101 -7.75 -13.19 0.99
CA MET A 101 -7.43 -14.05 2.11
C MET A 101 -6.79 -13.21 3.20
N LYS A 102 -7.49 -13.08 4.33
CA LYS A 102 -7.03 -12.32 5.49
C LYS A 102 -6.13 -13.17 6.41
N ARG A 103 -6.59 -14.39 6.70
CA ARG A 103 -5.87 -15.34 7.55
C ARG A 103 -4.67 -15.91 6.82
N ALA A 104 -3.50 -15.90 7.46
CA ALA A 104 -2.31 -16.56 6.94
C ALA A 104 -2.58 -18.07 6.73
N PRO A 105 -2.08 -18.68 5.63
CA PRO A 105 -2.30 -20.10 5.37
C PRO A 105 -1.66 -20.99 6.44
N SER A 106 -2.22 -22.19 6.61
CA SER A 106 -1.61 -23.28 7.38
C SER A 106 -1.55 -24.54 6.51
N PRO A 107 -0.41 -25.24 6.43
CA PRO A 107 0.87 -24.92 7.06
C PRO A 107 1.56 -23.69 6.42
N ARG A 108 2.49 -23.07 7.15
CA ARG A 108 3.39 -22.00 6.68
C ARG A 108 4.74 -22.15 7.40
N PRO A 109 5.84 -21.55 6.88
CA PRO A 109 7.09 -21.48 7.62
C PRO A 109 6.92 -20.78 8.96
N ASP A 110 7.62 -21.27 9.99
CA ASP A 110 7.58 -20.77 11.37
C ASP A 110 8.05 -19.31 11.51
N TRP A 111 8.98 -18.90 10.66
CA TRP A 111 9.51 -17.53 10.58
C TRP A 111 8.55 -16.52 9.92
N ILE A 112 7.38 -16.95 9.42
CA ILE A 112 6.32 -16.02 8.99
C ILE A 112 5.57 -15.51 10.22
N GLU A 113 5.91 -14.29 10.62
CA GLU A 113 5.26 -13.56 11.71
C GLU A 113 3.79 -13.24 11.39
N ILE A 114 2.99 -13.26 12.45
CA ILE A 114 1.54 -13.07 12.39
C ILE A 114 1.13 -11.88 13.26
N CYS A 115 0.26 -11.05 12.70
CA CYS A 115 -0.46 -9.98 13.38
C CYS A 115 -1.85 -10.48 13.74
N GLU A 116 -2.11 -10.72 15.02
CA GLU A 116 -3.42 -11.15 15.49
C GLU A 116 -4.33 -9.94 15.72
N ILE A 117 -5.41 -9.85 14.94
CA ILE A 117 -6.37 -8.74 15.03
C ILE A 117 -7.72 -9.29 15.45
N GLU A 118 -8.23 -8.79 16.58
CA GLU A 118 -9.61 -9.01 17.02
C GLU A 118 -10.56 -8.10 16.23
N HIS A 119 -11.58 -8.70 15.63
CA HIS A 119 -12.65 -8.00 14.94
C HIS A 119 -13.86 -7.79 15.85
N ASP A 120 -14.74 -6.83 15.53
CA ASP A 120 -15.96 -6.53 16.31
C ASP A 120 -16.85 -7.76 16.61
N SER A 121 -16.77 -8.79 15.77
CA SER A 121 -17.43 -10.09 15.98
C SER A 121 -16.86 -10.93 17.14
N GLY A 122 -15.74 -10.52 17.76
CA GLY A 122 -14.95 -11.30 18.73
C GLY A 122 -13.97 -12.29 18.09
N ASN A 123 -14.02 -12.47 16.76
CA ASN A 123 -13.08 -13.34 16.05
C ASN A 123 -11.68 -12.73 15.96
N VAL A 124 -10.67 -13.54 16.27
CA VAL A 124 -9.26 -13.19 16.05
C VAL A 124 -8.78 -13.77 14.72
N ILE A 125 -8.23 -12.92 13.86
CA ILE A 125 -7.65 -13.30 12.58
C ILE A 125 -6.15 -13.00 12.61
N GLY A 126 -5.34 -14.03 12.33
CA GLY A 126 -3.90 -13.88 12.18
C GLY A 126 -3.52 -13.53 10.75
N PHE A 127 -3.09 -12.30 10.50
CA PHE A 127 -2.61 -11.82 9.21
C PHE A 127 -1.09 -12.02 9.10
N PRO A 128 -0.54 -12.38 7.93
CA PRO A 128 0.91 -12.40 7.75
C PRO A 128 1.49 -10.97 7.78
N ILE A 129 2.71 -10.82 8.29
CA ILE A 129 3.48 -9.58 8.28
C ILE A 129 4.69 -9.75 7.35
N VAL A 130 5.02 -8.71 6.59
CA VAL A 130 6.25 -8.65 5.80
C VAL A 130 7.34 -7.95 6.62
N GLN A 131 8.34 -8.69 7.07
CA GLN A 131 9.41 -8.17 7.93
C GLN A 131 10.77 -8.04 7.22
N ASP A 132 10.92 -8.71 6.08
CA ASP A 132 12.16 -8.83 5.30
C ASP A 132 11.89 -9.35 3.88
N VAL A 133 12.96 -9.51 3.09
CA VAL A 133 12.92 -10.07 1.73
C VAL A 133 12.30 -11.47 1.71
N ALA A 134 12.63 -12.33 2.68
CA ALA A 134 12.16 -13.72 2.70
C ALA A 134 10.63 -13.79 2.88
N SER A 135 10.07 -13.03 3.82
CA SER A 135 8.63 -12.92 4.05
C SER A 135 7.89 -12.24 2.90
N LEU A 136 8.50 -11.24 2.25
CA LEU A 136 7.95 -10.63 1.04
C LEU A 136 7.86 -11.65 -0.12
N LEU A 137 8.96 -12.36 -0.40
CA LEU A 137 8.98 -13.34 -1.49
C LEU A 137 8.06 -14.53 -1.22
N TRP A 138 7.92 -14.96 0.03
CA TRP A 138 6.93 -15.97 0.40
C TRP A 138 5.50 -15.49 0.08
N LEU A 139 5.16 -14.26 0.44
CA LEU A 139 3.83 -13.67 0.18
C LEU A 139 3.55 -13.57 -1.33
N VAL A 140 4.51 -13.06 -2.10
CA VAL A 140 4.40 -12.96 -3.57
C VAL A 140 4.32 -14.35 -4.21
N ASN A 141 5.05 -15.32 -3.67
CA ASN A 141 5.01 -16.71 -4.13
C ASN A 141 3.62 -17.37 -3.93
N LEU A 142 2.80 -16.89 -3.00
CA LEU A 142 1.39 -17.33 -2.88
C LEU A 142 0.50 -16.81 -4.02
N GLY A 143 1.05 -16.00 -4.92
CA GLY A 143 0.34 -15.38 -6.04
C GLY A 143 -0.20 -14.00 -5.71
N CYS A 144 0.32 -13.32 -4.68
CA CYS A 144 -0.04 -11.93 -4.41
C CYS A 144 0.70 -11.02 -5.39
N ILE A 145 -0.02 -10.46 -6.37
CA ILE A 145 0.54 -9.48 -7.30
C ILE A 145 0.68 -8.12 -6.61
N ASP A 146 -0.39 -7.67 -5.94
CA ASP A 146 -0.40 -6.43 -5.18
C ASP A 146 -0.27 -6.66 -3.66
N LEU A 147 0.35 -5.69 -2.99
CA LEU A 147 0.56 -5.66 -1.54
C LEU A 147 -0.47 -4.72 -0.92
N ASN A 148 -1.31 -5.26 -0.03
CA ASN A 148 -2.45 -4.56 0.56
C ASN A 148 -2.32 -4.56 2.09
N GLN A 149 -1.41 -3.73 2.60
CA GLN A 149 -1.19 -3.60 4.03
C GLN A 149 -2.28 -2.77 4.72
N TRP A 150 -2.48 -3.03 6.01
CA TRP A 150 -3.19 -2.13 6.90
C TRP A 150 -2.41 -0.82 7.10
N TYR A 151 -3.14 0.26 7.38
CA TYR A 151 -2.54 1.59 7.56
C TYR A 151 -2.01 1.85 8.97
N ALA A 152 -2.46 1.06 9.93
CA ALA A 152 -1.87 1.02 11.26
C ALA A 152 -0.87 -0.13 11.34
N ARG A 153 0.04 -0.03 12.31
CA ARG A 153 1.03 -1.05 12.60
C ARG A 153 0.45 -2.07 13.59
N CYS A 154 1.04 -3.24 13.65
CA CYS A 154 0.59 -4.36 14.47
C CYS A 154 0.84 -4.20 15.96
N ASP A 155 1.55 -3.16 16.40
CA ASP A 155 1.61 -2.81 17.82
C ASP A 155 0.34 -2.11 18.31
N ASP A 156 -0.34 -1.35 17.44
CA ASP A 156 -1.65 -0.75 17.71
C ASP A 156 -2.39 -0.48 16.39
N VAL A 157 -3.37 -1.34 16.08
CA VAL A 157 -4.09 -1.31 14.81
C VAL A 157 -5.16 -0.23 14.73
N ASP A 158 -5.37 0.55 15.80
CA ASP A 158 -6.27 1.71 15.80
C ASP A 158 -5.52 3.06 15.80
N ARG A 159 -4.18 3.05 15.80
CA ARG A 159 -3.34 4.27 15.78
C ARG A 159 -2.48 4.34 14.52
N PRO A 160 -3.04 4.82 13.39
CA PRO A 160 -2.31 4.94 12.14
C PRO A 160 -1.21 6.01 12.21
N ASP A 161 -0.26 5.95 11.28
CA ASP A 161 0.85 6.90 11.14
C ASP A 161 0.76 7.77 9.87
N TYR A 162 -0.36 7.67 9.15
CA TYR A 162 -0.73 8.59 8.07
C TYR A 162 -2.25 8.70 7.89
N LEU A 163 -2.66 9.82 7.30
CA LEU A 163 -3.96 10.06 6.68
C LEU A 163 -3.79 9.96 5.17
N HIS A 164 -4.81 9.52 4.42
CA HIS A 164 -4.74 9.54 2.95
C HIS A 164 -6.06 9.85 2.26
N PHE A 165 -5.97 10.18 0.98
CA PHE A 165 -7.10 10.32 0.06
C PHE A 165 -6.85 9.42 -1.16
N ASP A 166 -7.85 8.59 -1.50
CA ASP A 166 -7.87 7.84 -2.75
C ASP A 166 -8.70 8.62 -3.78
N LEU A 167 -8.06 9.00 -4.89
CA LEU A 167 -8.64 9.76 -5.98
C LEU A 167 -9.08 8.80 -7.08
N ASP A 168 -10.30 8.27 -6.95
CA ASP A 168 -10.86 7.30 -7.89
C ASP A 168 -11.62 8.05 -9.01
N PRO A 169 -11.21 7.92 -10.29
CA PRO A 169 -11.91 8.59 -11.38
C PRO A 169 -13.37 8.14 -11.53
N GLY A 170 -13.72 6.90 -11.19
CA GLY A 170 -14.99 6.32 -11.63
C GLY A 170 -15.12 6.38 -13.16
N THR A 171 -15.96 7.28 -13.67
CA THR A 171 -16.09 7.57 -15.12
C THR A 171 -15.43 8.88 -15.56
N ALA A 172 -14.83 9.63 -14.62
CA ALA A 172 -14.04 10.82 -14.92
C ALA A 172 -12.74 10.46 -15.66
N THR A 173 -12.16 11.45 -16.32
CA THR A 173 -10.87 11.29 -17.01
C THR A 173 -9.70 11.34 -16.03
N PHE A 174 -8.57 10.78 -16.42
CA PHE A 174 -7.36 10.86 -15.60
C PHE A 174 -6.84 12.31 -15.47
N THR A 175 -7.06 13.17 -16.47
CA THR A 175 -6.78 14.61 -16.37
C THR A 175 -7.54 15.27 -15.22
N GLN A 176 -8.81 14.90 -15.02
CA GLN A 176 -9.58 15.38 -13.85
C GLN A 176 -9.02 14.85 -12.53
N VAL A 177 -8.44 13.64 -12.51
CA VAL A 177 -7.76 13.10 -11.32
C VAL A 177 -6.52 13.93 -10.97
N LEU A 178 -5.73 14.31 -11.97
CA LEU A 178 -4.56 15.19 -11.79
C LEU A 178 -4.99 16.56 -11.25
N GLU A 179 -6.01 17.18 -11.84
CA GLU A 179 -6.56 18.46 -11.38
C GLU A 179 -7.08 18.36 -9.93
N THR A 180 -7.81 17.29 -9.62
CA THR A 180 -8.30 17.03 -8.25
C THR A 180 -7.14 16.87 -7.27
N ALA A 181 -6.08 16.15 -7.65
CA ALA A 181 -4.91 15.97 -6.80
C ALA A 181 -4.20 17.29 -6.48
N LEU A 182 -4.09 18.21 -7.45
CA LEU A 182 -3.48 19.52 -7.25
C LEU A 182 -4.32 20.41 -6.31
N ILE A 183 -5.65 20.34 -6.40
CA ILE A 183 -6.54 21.04 -5.45
C ILE A 183 -6.38 20.47 -4.03
N VAL A 184 -6.30 19.15 -3.90
CA VAL A 184 -6.05 18.50 -2.60
C VAL A 184 -4.68 18.92 -2.05
N HIS A 185 -3.63 18.95 -2.89
CA HIS A 185 -2.30 19.42 -2.52
C HIS A 185 -2.33 20.84 -1.96
N GLU A 186 -2.96 21.78 -2.69
CA GLU A 186 -3.07 23.17 -2.27
C GLU A 186 -3.79 23.32 -0.92
N ALA A 187 -4.90 22.59 -0.74
CA ALA A 187 -5.64 22.61 0.51
C ALA A 187 -4.82 22.06 1.69
N LEU A 188 -4.12 20.94 1.51
CA LEU A 188 -3.26 20.34 2.53
C LEU A 188 -2.08 21.25 2.89
N ARG A 189 -1.47 21.91 1.89
CA ARG A 189 -0.43 22.93 2.12
C ARG A 189 -0.96 24.11 2.93
N GLY A 190 -2.17 24.59 2.63
CA GLY A 190 -2.83 25.65 3.40
C GLY A 190 -3.05 25.28 4.87
N LEU A 191 -3.28 24.00 5.15
CA LEU A 191 -3.39 23.45 6.50
C LEU A 191 -2.04 23.12 7.15
N GLY A 192 -0.91 23.37 6.47
CA GLY A 192 0.43 23.00 6.94
C GLY A 192 0.70 21.49 6.96
N MET A 193 -0.15 20.68 6.35
CA MET A 193 0.00 19.23 6.27
C MET A 193 1.06 18.88 5.20
N PRO A 194 2.17 18.20 5.55
CA PRO A 194 3.09 17.67 4.54
C PRO A 194 2.41 16.52 3.79
N ASP A 195 2.46 16.55 2.47
CA ASP A 195 1.74 15.59 1.66
C ASP A 195 2.56 15.04 0.49
N TYR A 196 2.31 13.78 0.18
CA TYR A 196 3.06 12.97 -0.78
C TYR A 196 2.08 12.25 -1.71
N VAL A 197 2.41 12.20 -2.99
CA VAL A 197 1.54 11.63 -4.02
C VAL A 197 2.17 10.43 -4.69
N LYS A 198 1.32 9.47 -5.07
CA LYS A 198 1.70 8.32 -5.89
C LYS A 198 0.64 7.99 -6.91
N THR A 199 1.06 7.45 -8.04
CA THR A 199 0.13 6.73 -8.91
C THR A 199 -0.38 5.48 -8.19
N THR A 200 -1.61 5.09 -8.48
CA THR A 200 -2.14 3.82 -7.94
C THR A 200 -1.59 2.61 -8.68
N GLY A 201 -0.99 2.80 -9.86
CA GLY A 201 -0.71 1.74 -10.82
C GLY A 201 -1.98 1.13 -11.46
N SER A 202 -3.15 1.75 -11.22
CA SER A 202 -4.44 1.33 -11.77
C SER A 202 -5.12 2.49 -12.50
N LYS A 203 -6.02 3.23 -11.85
CA LYS A 203 -6.80 4.30 -12.52
C LYS A 203 -6.67 5.67 -11.86
N GLY A 204 -6.30 5.72 -10.58
CA GLY A 204 -6.32 6.93 -9.77
C GLY A 204 -4.94 7.35 -9.25
N LEU A 205 -4.95 8.34 -8.36
CA LEU A 205 -3.81 8.75 -7.54
C LEU A 205 -4.15 8.55 -6.06
N HIS A 206 -3.13 8.35 -5.21
CA HIS A 206 -3.32 8.53 -3.77
C HIS A 206 -2.47 9.69 -3.26
N VAL A 207 -3.02 10.45 -2.31
CA VAL A 207 -2.34 11.52 -1.59
C VAL A 207 -2.25 11.14 -0.12
N TYR A 208 -1.04 11.10 0.44
CA TYR A 208 -0.75 10.66 1.80
C TYR A 208 -0.18 11.81 2.62
N VAL A 209 -0.60 11.92 3.87
CA VAL A 209 -0.11 12.87 4.87
C VAL A 209 0.46 12.06 6.03
N PRO A 210 1.79 12.05 6.24
CA PRO A 210 2.38 11.46 7.43
C PRO A 210 1.92 12.22 8.67
N ILE A 211 1.47 11.50 9.70
CA ILE A 211 0.97 12.09 10.95
C ILE A 211 1.79 11.58 12.13
N VAL A 212 1.79 12.34 13.22
CA VAL A 212 2.27 11.85 14.51
C VAL A 212 1.30 10.77 14.99
N ARG A 213 1.82 9.57 15.29
CA ARG A 213 1.00 8.49 15.85
C ARG A 213 0.42 8.93 17.18
N GLY A 214 -0.90 8.81 17.32
CA GLY A 214 -1.59 9.32 18.49
C GLY A 214 -3.09 9.37 18.30
N PRO A 215 -3.63 9.96 17.22
CA PRO A 215 -5.06 9.93 16.92
C PRO A 215 -5.58 8.50 16.69
N THR A 216 -6.84 8.24 17.04
CA THR A 216 -7.50 6.99 16.65
C THR A 216 -7.76 6.98 15.14
N GLN A 217 -8.02 5.81 14.57
CA GLN A 217 -8.38 5.70 13.17
C GLN A 217 -9.70 6.45 12.87
N LYS A 218 -10.61 6.52 13.85
CA LYS A 218 -11.83 7.32 13.77
C LYS A 218 -11.54 8.83 13.71
N ASP A 219 -10.57 9.32 14.48
CA ASP A 219 -10.18 10.74 14.45
C ASP A 219 -9.60 11.11 13.08
N VAL A 220 -8.69 10.27 12.56
CA VAL A 220 -8.09 10.44 11.23
C VAL A 220 -9.15 10.41 10.13
N TRP A 221 -10.06 9.43 10.16
CA TRP A 221 -11.17 9.35 9.22
C TRP A 221 -12.08 10.57 9.29
N THR A 222 -12.33 11.11 10.49
CA THR A 222 -13.19 12.30 10.67
C THR A 222 -12.56 13.54 10.05
N ALA A 223 -11.25 13.73 10.23
CA ALA A 223 -10.49 14.81 9.59
C ALA A 223 -10.51 14.67 8.06
N ALA A 224 -10.17 13.49 7.53
CA ALA A 224 -10.19 13.21 6.10
C ALA A 224 -11.58 13.46 5.49
N LYS A 225 -12.64 13.00 6.16
CA LYS A 225 -14.03 13.23 5.74
C LYS A 225 -14.37 14.71 5.68
N THR A 226 -13.95 15.48 6.68
CA THR A 226 -14.25 16.91 6.76
C THR A 226 -13.60 17.66 5.60
N ILE A 227 -12.31 17.42 5.37
CA ILE A 227 -11.55 17.99 4.25
C ILE A 227 -12.20 17.58 2.92
N ALA A 228 -12.50 16.29 2.73
CA ALA A 228 -13.05 15.80 1.48
C ALA A 228 -14.43 16.40 1.17
N LEU A 229 -15.31 16.52 2.17
CA LEU A 229 -16.63 17.14 2.00
C LEU A 229 -16.52 18.64 1.69
N GLN A 230 -15.58 19.35 2.31
CA GLN A 230 -15.36 20.77 2.03
C GLN A 230 -14.86 20.98 0.59
N LEU A 231 -13.86 20.22 0.16
CA LEU A 231 -13.34 20.30 -1.20
C LEU A 231 -14.39 19.91 -2.25
N ALA A 232 -15.15 18.84 -2.02
CA ALA A 232 -16.22 18.45 -2.93
C ALA A 232 -17.35 19.49 -3.03
N ARG A 233 -17.64 20.24 -1.95
CA ARG A 233 -18.60 21.36 -1.99
C ARG A 233 -18.05 22.58 -2.72
N ALA A 234 -16.76 22.86 -2.58
CA ALA A 234 -16.10 23.97 -3.26
C ALA A 234 -15.89 23.70 -4.76
N HIS A 235 -15.68 22.44 -5.14
CA HIS A 235 -15.41 22.02 -6.52
C HIS A 235 -16.41 20.97 -7.04
N PRO A 236 -17.73 21.24 -7.00
CA PRO A 236 -18.76 20.23 -7.21
C PRO A 236 -18.86 19.74 -8.66
N ARG A 237 -18.24 20.44 -9.62
CA ARG A 237 -18.18 20.02 -11.03
C ARG A 237 -17.06 19.02 -11.30
N LEU A 238 -16.02 19.00 -10.46
CA LEU A 238 -14.82 18.20 -10.68
C LEU A 238 -14.81 16.94 -9.81
N MET A 239 -15.16 17.08 -8.54
CA MET A 239 -15.02 16.01 -7.56
C MET A 239 -16.29 15.79 -6.74
N THR A 240 -16.36 14.63 -6.09
CA THR A 240 -17.44 14.25 -5.18
C THR A 240 -16.89 13.47 -3.99
N ALA A 241 -17.56 13.54 -2.85
CA ALA A 241 -17.30 12.72 -1.68
C ALA A 241 -18.47 11.75 -1.39
N GLU A 242 -19.40 11.60 -2.35
CA GLU A 242 -20.51 10.65 -2.24
C GLU A 242 -20.03 9.22 -2.49
N TYR A 243 -19.98 8.45 -1.41
CA TYR A 243 -19.51 7.08 -1.42
C TYR A 243 -20.48 6.13 -2.14
N LYS A 244 -21.80 6.31 -1.97
CA LYS A 244 -22.81 5.42 -2.55
C LYS A 244 -22.78 5.55 -4.07
N VAL A 245 -22.33 4.49 -4.75
CA VAL A 245 -22.23 4.43 -6.22
C VAL A 245 -23.53 4.88 -6.90
N ALA A 246 -24.69 4.43 -6.40
CA ALA A 246 -26.01 4.80 -6.94
C ALA A 246 -26.36 6.30 -6.86
N ARG A 247 -25.69 7.05 -5.97
CA ARG A 247 -25.87 8.51 -5.82
C ARG A 247 -24.66 9.29 -6.31
N ARG A 248 -23.60 8.60 -6.74
CA ARG A 248 -22.36 9.23 -7.17
C ARG A 248 -22.62 9.90 -8.53
N PRO A 249 -22.37 11.21 -8.65
CA PRO A 249 -22.48 11.88 -9.94
C PRO A 249 -21.50 11.27 -10.95
N ALA A 250 -21.94 11.09 -12.19
CA ALA A 250 -21.06 10.68 -13.27
C ALA A 250 -20.00 11.76 -13.55
N SER A 251 -18.85 11.32 -14.07
CA SER A 251 -17.78 12.18 -14.57
C SER A 251 -17.16 13.12 -13.52
N ARG A 252 -17.26 12.74 -12.23
CA ARG A 252 -16.58 13.41 -11.11
C ARG A 252 -15.65 12.44 -10.42
N VAL A 253 -14.46 12.94 -10.06
CA VAL A 253 -13.48 12.16 -9.28
C VAL A 253 -14.01 11.96 -7.87
N LEU A 254 -14.05 10.72 -7.42
CA LEU A 254 -14.33 10.43 -6.01
C LEU A 254 -13.08 10.76 -5.20
N LEU A 255 -13.25 11.65 -4.23
CA LEU A 255 -12.29 11.88 -3.15
C LEU A 255 -12.62 10.93 -1.99
N ASP A 256 -12.13 9.69 -2.07
CA ASP A 256 -12.52 8.61 -1.16
C ASP A 256 -11.76 8.69 0.17
N TYR A 257 -12.37 9.39 1.12
CA TYR A 257 -11.89 9.42 2.50
C TYR A 257 -12.21 8.14 3.28
N ASN A 258 -13.15 7.29 2.81
CA ASN A 258 -13.53 6.06 3.54
C ASN A 258 -12.42 5.02 3.51
N GLN A 259 -11.43 5.18 2.65
CA GLN A 259 -10.20 4.40 2.72
C GLN A 259 -9.45 4.61 4.04
N ASN A 260 -9.74 5.62 4.87
CA ASN A 260 -9.16 5.76 6.21
C ASN A 260 -9.91 4.94 7.29
N ALA A 261 -11.06 4.34 6.96
CA ALA A 261 -11.84 3.57 7.93
C ALA A 261 -11.09 2.29 8.37
N TRP A 262 -11.39 1.83 9.59
CA TRP A 262 -10.77 0.66 10.19
C TRP A 262 -10.87 -0.59 9.30
N GLY A 263 -9.78 -1.33 9.18
CA GLY A 263 -9.68 -2.55 8.37
C GLY A 263 -9.70 -2.38 6.86
N ARG A 264 -9.67 -1.14 6.34
CA ARG A 264 -9.44 -0.86 4.91
C ARG A 264 -7.97 -1.01 4.56
N THR A 265 -7.70 -1.30 3.28
CA THR A 265 -6.35 -1.45 2.74
C THR A 265 -6.28 -0.81 1.35
N LEU A 266 -5.14 -0.21 1.04
CA LEU A 266 -4.79 0.29 -0.27
C LEU A 266 -3.49 -0.36 -0.73
N ALA A 267 -3.30 -0.45 -2.05
CA ALA A 267 -2.06 -0.95 -2.61
C ALA A 267 -0.86 -0.09 -2.14
N SER A 268 0.17 -0.77 -1.64
CA SER A 268 1.41 -0.14 -1.17
C SER A 268 2.10 0.70 -2.25
N VAL A 269 3.01 1.57 -1.84
CA VAL A 269 4.08 2.05 -2.75
C VAL A 269 4.85 0.88 -3.33
N TYR A 270 5.37 1.05 -4.54
CA TYR A 270 6.12 0.07 -5.32
C TYR A 270 5.41 -1.26 -5.58
N SER A 271 4.13 -1.39 -5.22
CA SER A 271 3.33 -2.57 -5.51
C SER A 271 3.02 -2.64 -6.99
N VAL A 272 3.37 -3.76 -7.63
CA VAL A 272 2.86 -4.10 -8.96
C VAL A 272 1.35 -4.29 -8.85
N ARG A 273 0.61 -3.87 -9.88
CA ARG A 273 -0.85 -4.02 -9.97
C ARG A 273 -1.20 -5.01 -11.07
N PRO A 274 -2.34 -5.71 -10.99
CA PRO A 274 -2.87 -6.57 -12.05
C PRO A 274 -3.40 -5.73 -13.24
N HIS A 275 -2.64 -4.72 -13.65
CA HIS A 275 -2.93 -3.87 -14.79
C HIS A 275 -2.41 -4.54 -16.07
N PRO A 276 -3.06 -4.39 -17.24
CA PRO A 276 -2.62 -5.02 -18.49
C PRO A 276 -1.16 -4.74 -18.85
N ARG A 277 -0.64 -3.57 -18.45
CA ARG A 277 0.76 -3.14 -18.67
C ARG A 277 1.70 -3.41 -17.48
N ALA A 278 1.29 -4.25 -16.52
CA ALA A 278 2.03 -4.51 -15.28
C ALA A 278 2.49 -3.23 -14.57
N CYS A 279 1.58 -2.25 -14.48
CA CYS A 279 1.86 -0.96 -13.87
C CYS A 279 2.12 -1.08 -12.37
N VAL A 280 2.85 -0.10 -11.83
CA VAL A 280 3.28 -0.06 -10.44
C VAL A 280 2.70 1.17 -9.75
N SER A 281 2.22 0.97 -8.53
CA SER A 281 1.85 2.05 -7.60
C SER A 281 3.09 2.83 -7.19
N THR A 282 3.38 3.95 -7.86
CA THR A 282 4.72 4.55 -7.83
C THR A 282 4.70 5.97 -7.27
N PRO A 283 5.54 6.28 -6.27
CA PRO A 283 5.81 7.65 -5.84
C PRO A 283 6.18 8.60 -6.99
N VAL A 284 5.50 9.74 -7.04
CA VAL A 284 5.76 10.82 -8.01
C VAL A 284 5.90 12.16 -7.30
N THR A 285 6.54 13.13 -7.96
CA THR A 285 6.61 14.50 -7.46
C THR A 285 5.36 15.29 -7.86
N TRP A 286 5.06 16.36 -7.12
CA TRP A 286 3.99 17.29 -7.49
C TRP A 286 4.26 18.00 -8.84
N ASP A 287 5.53 18.19 -9.22
CA ASP A 287 5.90 18.69 -10.55
C ASP A 287 5.57 17.68 -11.66
N GLU A 288 5.74 16.37 -11.42
CA GLU A 288 5.31 15.34 -12.36
C GLU A 288 3.79 15.30 -12.51
N VAL A 289 3.03 15.49 -11.43
CA VAL A 289 1.57 15.63 -11.48
C VAL A 289 1.17 16.85 -12.32
N THR A 290 1.79 18.01 -12.07
CA THR A 290 1.53 19.25 -12.83
C THR A 290 1.81 19.10 -14.32
N ARG A 291 2.86 18.33 -14.68
CA ARG A 291 3.22 18.05 -16.08
C ARG A 291 2.35 16.98 -16.76
N GLY A 292 1.45 16.33 -16.03
CA GLY A 292 0.54 15.34 -16.60
C GLY A 292 1.12 13.94 -16.73
N VAL A 293 1.85 13.47 -15.69
CA VAL A 293 2.30 12.06 -15.59
C VAL A 293 1.18 11.07 -15.87
N ALA A 294 1.43 9.93 -16.53
CA ALA A 294 0.47 8.87 -16.75
C ALA A 294 0.69 7.67 -15.81
N ILE A 295 -0.33 6.83 -15.61
CA ILE A 295 -0.18 5.59 -14.82
C ILE A 295 0.82 4.64 -15.49
N GLU A 296 0.74 4.53 -16.81
CA GLU A 296 1.51 3.63 -17.65
C GLU A 296 2.99 4.00 -17.79
N ASP A 297 3.37 5.19 -17.31
CA ASP A 297 4.76 5.62 -17.22
C ASP A 297 5.54 4.77 -16.22
N PHE A 298 4.87 4.11 -15.28
CA PHE A 298 5.49 3.31 -14.23
C PHE A 298 5.06 1.86 -14.29
N ARG A 299 6.00 0.99 -14.65
CA ARG A 299 5.78 -0.43 -14.92
C ARG A 299 6.85 -1.28 -14.26
N ILE A 300 6.56 -2.57 -14.17
CA ILE A 300 7.47 -3.57 -13.58
C ILE A 300 8.86 -3.58 -14.25
N ASP A 301 8.96 -3.18 -15.53
CA ASP A 301 10.20 -3.17 -16.30
C ASP A 301 11.08 -1.94 -16.02
N ASN A 302 10.51 -0.78 -15.70
CA ASN A 302 11.23 0.50 -15.65
C ASN A 302 11.35 1.16 -14.26
N VAL A 303 10.52 0.78 -13.27
CA VAL A 303 10.53 1.44 -11.95
C VAL A 303 11.84 1.23 -11.18
N ARG A 304 12.54 0.11 -11.41
CA ARG A 304 13.87 -0.14 -10.81
C ARG A 304 14.87 0.95 -11.18
N GLU A 305 14.95 1.31 -12.46
CA GLU A 305 15.85 2.36 -12.93
C GLU A 305 15.50 3.73 -12.32
N ARG A 306 14.19 4.01 -12.21
CA ARG A 306 13.71 5.22 -11.53
C ARG A 306 14.18 5.26 -10.08
N ILE A 307 14.06 4.16 -9.34
CA ILE A 307 14.54 4.07 -7.95
C ILE A 307 16.04 4.28 -7.88
N THR A 308 16.82 3.67 -8.77
CA THR A 308 18.28 3.89 -8.83
C THR A 308 18.63 5.36 -9.05
N ARG A 309 17.88 6.06 -9.90
CA ARG A 309 18.14 7.48 -10.23
C ARG A 309 17.68 8.45 -9.14
N LEU A 310 16.50 8.22 -8.56
CA LEU A 310 15.84 9.19 -7.67
C LEU A 310 15.86 8.81 -6.19
N GLY A 311 16.25 7.57 -5.87
CA GLY A 311 16.07 7.00 -4.54
C GLY A 311 14.60 6.77 -4.21
N ASP A 312 14.30 6.63 -2.91
CA ASP A 312 12.94 6.53 -2.41
C ASP A 312 12.34 7.91 -2.16
N LEU A 313 11.49 8.39 -3.08
CA LEU A 313 10.79 9.67 -2.95
C LEU A 313 9.86 9.72 -1.73
N TRP A 314 9.43 8.56 -1.22
CA TRP A 314 8.56 8.47 -0.05
C TRP A 314 9.32 8.09 1.23
N ALA A 315 10.66 8.07 1.24
CA ALA A 315 11.44 7.81 2.46
C ALA A 315 10.97 8.67 3.67
N PRO A 316 10.59 9.96 3.52
CA PRO A 316 10.04 10.76 4.62
C PRO A 316 8.69 10.26 5.20
N VAL A 317 7.92 9.46 4.44
CA VAL A 317 6.65 8.87 4.89
C VAL A 317 6.90 7.65 5.78
N ALA A 318 7.86 6.79 5.40
CA ALA A 318 8.18 5.56 6.13
C ALA A 318 8.97 5.81 7.42
N HIS A 319 9.82 6.83 7.46
CA HIS A 319 10.71 7.07 8.59
C HIS A 319 10.16 8.14 9.54
N ASP A 320 10.28 7.89 10.85
CA ASP A 320 9.86 8.83 11.90
C ASP A 320 10.66 10.13 11.95
N ARG A 321 11.66 10.27 11.07
CA ARG A 321 12.49 11.47 10.92
C ARG A 321 11.92 12.50 9.93
N GLY A 322 10.87 12.14 9.19
CA GLY A 322 10.19 13.07 8.28
C GLY A 322 9.31 14.09 9.01
N ARG A 323 8.92 15.18 8.32
CA ARG A 323 7.93 16.11 8.84
C ARG A 323 6.58 15.38 8.95
N ARG A 324 6.04 15.27 10.15
CA ARG A 324 4.73 14.68 10.44
C ARG A 324 3.75 15.76 10.89
N PHE A 325 2.52 15.67 10.45
CA PHE A 325 1.46 16.54 10.95
C PHE A 325 0.99 16.10 12.33
N ASP A 326 0.90 17.05 13.25
CA ASP A 326 0.37 16.81 14.59
C ASP A 326 -1.09 17.29 14.65
N PHE A 327 -2.01 16.34 14.89
CA PHE A 327 -3.44 16.62 15.01
C PHE A 327 -3.78 17.55 16.18
N ALA A 328 -2.90 17.67 17.18
CA ALA A 328 -3.07 18.64 18.26
C ALA A 328 -3.19 20.09 17.73
N ARG A 329 -2.62 20.37 16.55
CA ARG A 329 -2.70 21.69 15.89
C ARG A 329 -4.07 22.01 15.31
N LEU A 330 -4.97 21.03 15.17
CA LEU A 330 -6.35 21.27 14.72
C LEU A 330 -7.28 21.65 15.88
N ALA A 331 -6.84 21.45 17.12
CA ALA A 331 -7.62 21.77 18.33
C ALA A 331 -7.28 23.15 18.93
N SER A 332 -6.28 23.85 18.37
CA SER A 332 -5.81 25.18 18.77
C SER A 332 -6.31 26.26 17.81
#